data_AF-W2HZA5-F1
#
_entry.id   AF-W2HZA5-F1
#
_cell.length_a   1.000
_cell.length_b   1.000
_cell.length_c   1.000
_cell.angle_alpha   90.00
_cell.angle_beta   90.00
_cell.angle_gamma   90.00
#
_symmetry.space_group_name_H-M   'P 1'
#
loop_
_entity.id
_entity.type
_entity.pdbx_description
1 polymer ?
#
loop_
_entity_poly.entity_id
_entity_poly.type
_entity_poly.pdbx_seq_one_letter_code
_entity_poly.pdbx_strand_id
1 'polypeptide(L)'
;MRAHGSTMDFHNNEIRYSDGGLRVVIPFKTFDKAGGAKIAVVRMARTTRLDGTAVTPVEVAITADDREQGLFVPTQHVGPLMLAATVTRAKNGKAWVLAINSSDEQTRLPVK
;
A
#
# COMPACT_ATOMS: atom_id res chain seq x y z
N MET A 1 15.82 -9.66 18.43
CA MET A 1 15.94 -10.16 17.04
C MET A 1 14.62 -10.79 16.65
N ARG A 2 13.95 -10.32 15.59
CA ARG A 2 12.60 -10.77 15.20
C ARG A 2 12.66 -12.21 14.66
N ALA A 3 11.99 -13.15 15.33
CA ALA A 3 11.91 -14.54 14.94
C ALA A 3 10.98 -14.69 13.72
N HIS A 4 11.53 -14.71 12.50
CA HIS A 4 10.78 -14.90 11.24
C HIS A 4 10.23 -13.59 10.65
N GLY A 5 11.12 -12.78 10.07
CA GLY A 5 10.72 -11.70 9.19
C GLY A 5 10.30 -12.24 7.83
N SER A 6 9.04 -12.06 7.45
CA SER A 6 8.59 -12.24 6.06
C SER A 6 8.70 -10.90 5.33
N THR A 7 9.28 -10.91 4.13
CA THR A 7 9.36 -9.77 3.23
C THR A 7 8.41 -10.01 2.06
N MET A 8 7.43 -9.14 1.89
CA MET A 8 6.55 -9.14 0.72
C MET A 8 7.19 -8.26 -0.37
N ASP A 9 7.49 -8.85 -1.51
CA ASP A 9 8.03 -8.24 -2.70
C ASP A 9 6.89 -8.06 -3.72
N PHE A 10 6.35 -6.85 -3.79
CA PHE A 10 5.27 -6.52 -4.72
C PHE A 10 5.72 -6.36 -6.17
N HIS A 11 7.03 -6.19 -6.43
CA HIS A 11 7.53 -6.07 -7.79
C HIS A 11 7.52 -7.44 -8.48
N ASN A 12 7.90 -8.47 -7.73
CA ASN A 12 7.93 -9.85 -8.20
C ASN A 12 6.68 -10.65 -7.82
N ASN A 13 5.76 -10.04 -7.07
CA ASN A 13 4.58 -10.67 -6.48
C ASN A 13 4.93 -11.90 -5.63
N GLU A 14 5.88 -11.77 -4.71
CA GLU A 14 6.39 -12.86 -3.88
C GLU A 14 6.31 -12.50 -2.39
N ILE A 15 6.05 -13.50 -1.53
CA ILE A 15 6.33 -13.42 -0.11
C ILE A 15 7.55 -14.28 0.16
N ARG A 16 8.56 -13.71 0.81
CA ARG A 16 9.84 -14.37 1.09
C ARG A 16 10.02 -14.46 2.59
N TYR A 17 10.26 -15.65 3.13
CA TYR A 17 10.59 -15.83 4.55
C TYR A 17 11.58 -16.97 4.74
N SER A 18 12.19 -17.02 5.92
CA SER A 18 13.09 -18.09 6.31
C SER A 18 12.44 -18.97 7.36
N ASP A 19 12.36 -20.26 7.09
CA ASP A 19 11.85 -21.27 8.01
C ASP A 19 12.83 -22.43 8.09
N GLY A 20 13.30 -22.76 9.30
CA GLY A 20 14.30 -23.81 9.51
C GLY A 20 15.60 -23.66 8.71
N GLY A 21 15.98 -22.44 8.29
CA GLY A 21 17.14 -22.18 7.43
C GLY A 21 16.86 -22.34 5.92
N LEU A 22 15.66 -22.74 5.54
CA LEU A 22 15.19 -22.77 4.16
C LEU A 22 14.58 -21.41 3.78
N ARG A 23 14.97 -20.91 2.61
CA ARG A 23 14.36 -19.72 2.01
C ARG A 23 13.09 -20.14 1.29
N VAL A 24 11.93 -19.75 1.82
CA VAL A 24 10.63 -19.99 1.20
C VAL A 24 10.23 -18.77 0.39
N VAL A 25 9.78 -19.00 -0.84
CA VAL A 25 9.24 -17.98 -1.75
C VAL A 25 7.83 -18.42 -2.14
N ILE A 26 6.83 -17.64 -1.76
CA ILE A 26 5.42 -17.87 -2.11
C ILE A 26 5.04 -16.84 -3.17
N PRO A 27 4.95 -17.22 -4.46
CA PRO A 27 4.39 -16.34 -5.47
C PRO A 27 2.89 -16.13 -5.20
N PHE A 28 2.41 -14.91 -5.37
CA PHE A 28 0.99 -14.58 -5.32
C PHE A 28 0.56 -13.83 -6.58
N LYS A 29 -0.74 -13.87 -6.87
CA LYS A 29 -1.36 -13.10 -7.94
C LYS A 29 -2.60 -12.44 -7.38
N THR A 30 -2.82 -11.18 -7.75
CA THR A 30 -4.07 -10.48 -7.47
C THR A 30 -5.00 -10.68 -8.66
N PHE A 31 -6.23 -11.12 -8.41
CA PHE A 31 -7.23 -11.36 -9.45
C PHE A 31 -8.54 -10.66 -9.09
N ASP A 32 -9.24 -10.14 -10.10
CA ASP A 32 -10.68 -9.88 -10.02
C ASP A 32 -11.48 -11.14 -10.42
N LYS A 33 -12.82 -11.04 -10.38
CA LYS A 33 -13.74 -12.15 -10.73
C LYS A 33 -13.60 -12.64 -12.18
N ALA A 34 -12.91 -11.91 -13.05
CA ALA A 34 -12.70 -12.25 -14.46
C ALA A 34 -11.28 -12.78 -14.75
N GLY A 35 -10.42 -12.93 -13.74
CA GLY A 35 -9.07 -13.49 -13.88
C GLY A 35 -8.03 -12.49 -14.40
N GLY A 36 -8.36 -11.21 -14.47
CA GLY A 36 -7.38 -10.13 -14.69
C GLY A 36 -7.01 -9.47 -13.36
N ALA A 37 -5.76 -9.00 -13.21
CA ALA A 37 -5.47 -8.07 -12.12
C ALA A 37 -6.18 -6.73 -12.44
N LYS A 38 -7.31 -6.44 -11.79
CA LYS A 38 -7.97 -5.13 -11.92
C LYS A 38 -7.13 -4.08 -11.21
N ILE A 39 -6.35 -3.33 -11.99
CA ILE A 39 -5.58 -2.20 -11.48
C ILE A 39 -6.51 -0.98 -11.46
N ALA A 40 -6.98 -0.59 -10.28
CA ALA A 40 -7.69 0.67 -10.11
C ALA A 40 -6.69 1.83 -10.15
N VAL A 41 -7.01 2.88 -10.91
CA VAL A 41 -6.24 4.13 -10.85
C VAL A 41 -6.51 4.77 -9.50
N VAL A 42 -5.44 5.06 -8.75
CA VAL A 42 -5.49 5.72 -7.45
C VAL A 42 -4.87 7.11 -7.54
N ARG A 43 -5.53 8.09 -6.93
CA ARG A 43 -5.03 9.47 -6.80
C ARG A 43 -5.25 9.96 -5.37
N MET A 44 -4.47 10.94 -4.92
CA MET A 44 -4.77 11.59 -3.64
C MET A 44 -6.13 12.29 -3.71
N ALA A 45 -7.04 12.02 -2.77
CA ALA A 45 -8.36 12.66 -2.76
C ALA A 45 -8.26 14.16 -2.40
N ARG A 46 -7.23 14.51 -1.63
CA ARG A 46 -6.91 15.88 -1.25
C ARG A 46 -5.41 16.03 -0.96
N THR A 47 -4.94 17.26 -0.99
CA THR A 47 -3.65 17.60 -0.41
C THR A 47 -3.66 17.33 1.09
N THR A 48 -2.66 16.60 1.58
CA THR A 48 -2.51 16.31 3.01
C THR A 48 -1.08 16.63 3.43
N ARG A 49 -0.93 17.26 4.61
CA ARG A 49 0.36 17.40 5.29
C ARG A 49 0.47 16.32 6.34
N LEU A 50 1.64 15.71 6.43
CA LEU A 50 1.98 14.68 7.40
C LEU A 50 2.96 15.29 8.38
N ASP A 51 2.65 15.19 9.67
CA ASP A 51 3.60 15.57 10.72
C ASP A 51 4.86 14.71 10.63
N GLY A 52 5.95 15.19 11.22
CA GLY A 52 7.20 14.46 11.26
C GLY A 52 7.06 13.16 12.05
N THR A 53 7.74 12.12 11.61
CA THR A 53 7.84 10.82 12.30
C THR A 53 6.46 10.27 12.68
N ALA A 54 5.52 10.33 11.73
CA ALA A 54 4.11 10.01 11.95
C ALA A 54 3.54 9.02 10.93
N VAL A 55 2.51 8.29 11.37
CA VAL A 55 1.65 7.47 10.52
C VAL A 55 0.26 8.08 10.52
N THR A 56 -0.23 8.51 9.37
CA THR A 56 -1.50 9.22 9.24
C THR A 56 -2.41 8.51 8.24
N PRO A 57 -3.66 8.18 8.61
CA PRO A 57 -4.66 7.76 7.63
C PRO A 57 -4.94 8.89 6.63
N VAL A 58 -4.85 8.58 5.34
CA VAL A 58 -5.14 9.50 4.25
C VAL A 58 -6.17 8.91 3.30
N GLU A 59 -6.98 9.79 2.72
CA GLU A 59 -8.03 9.41 1.79
C GLU A 59 -7.51 9.49 0.36
N VAL A 60 -7.76 8.43 -0.40
CA VAL A 60 -7.41 8.32 -1.81
C VAL A 60 -8.66 8.12 -2.65
N ALA A 61 -8.69 8.74 -3.83
CA ALA A 61 -9.72 8.51 -4.83
C ALA A 61 -9.36 7.27 -5.66
N ILE A 62 -10.32 6.38 -5.87
CA ILE A 62 -10.13 5.10 -6.56
C ILE A 62 -11.26 4.85 -7.56
N THR A 63 -10.90 4.20 -8.67
CA THR A 63 -11.85 3.72 -9.69
C THR A 63 -12.23 2.27 -9.40
N ALA A 64 -13.03 2.08 -8.34
CA ALA A 64 -13.53 0.78 -7.90
C ALA A 64 -15.03 0.87 -7.55
N ASP A 65 -15.72 -0.26 -7.61
CA ASP A 65 -17.15 -0.31 -7.26
C ASP A 65 -17.34 -0.09 -5.76
N ASP A 66 -18.47 0.49 -5.36
CA ASP A 66 -18.75 0.68 -3.93
C ASP A 66 -18.72 -0.66 -3.19
N ARG A 67 -18.05 -0.68 -2.04
CA ARG A 67 -17.79 -1.86 -1.21
C ARG A 67 -16.82 -2.89 -1.80
N GLU A 68 -16.24 -2.67 -2.97
CA GLU A 68 -15.15 -3.49 -3.50
C GLU A 68 -13.98 -3.49 -2.50
N GLN A 69 -13.48 -4.67 -2.15
CA GLN A 69 -12.35 -4.84 -1.25
C GLN A 69 -11.11 -5.15 -2.07
N GLY A 70 -10.05 -4.40 -1.85
CA GLY A 70 -8.81 -4.53 -2.60
C GLY A 70 -7.58 -4.34 -1.71
N LEU A 71 -6.43 -4.71 -2.25
CA LEU A 71 -5.13 -4.39 -1.68
C LEU A 71 -4.59 -3.16 -2.39
N PHE A 72 -4.49 -2.05 -1.68
CA PHE A 72 -3.73 -0.90 -2.15
C PHE A 72 -2.24 -1.25 -2.06
N VAL A 73 -1.53 -1.15 -3.19
CA VAL A 73 -0.08 -1.35 -3.27
C VAL A 73 0.55 -0.08 -3.81
N PRO A 74 1.33 0.65 -3.01
CA PRO A 74 2.08 1.79 -3.51
C PRO A 74 3.19 1.34 -4.45
N THR A 75 3.27 1.97 -5.61
CA THR A 75 4.28 1.67 -6.63
C THR A 75 5.40 2.71 -6.69
N GLN A 76 5.29 3.80 -5.93
CA GLN A 76 6.23 4.90 -5.93
C GLN A 76 6.73 5.17 -4.51
N HIS A 77 8.05 5.32 -4.38
CA HIS A 77 8.70 5.84 -3.19
C HIS A 77 9.07 7.31 -3.42
N VAL A 78 8.74 8.18 -2.46
CA VAL A 78 9.08 9.61 -2.55
C VAL A 78 9.86 10.01 -1.29
N GLY A 79 11.16 9.75 -1.31
CA GLY A 79 12.07 10.10 -0.22
C GLY A 79 11.57 9.55 1.15
N PRO A 80 11.42 10.40 2.18
CA PRO A 80 10.95 9.98 3.51
C PRO A 80 9.44 9.70 3.57
N LEU A 81 8.69 9.96 2.49
CA LEU A 81 7.26 9.70 2.42
C LEU A 81 6.99 8.34 1.79
N MET A 82 6.19 7.54 2.49
CA MET A 82 5.72 6.25 2.00
C MET A 82 4.22 6.15 2.19
N LEU A 83 3.54 5.45 1.28
CA LEU A 83 2.23 4.91 1.57
C LEU A 83 2.42 3.45 1.97
N ALA A 84 1.60 2.96 2.89
CA ALA A 84 1.62 1.56 3.28
C ALA A 84 0.70 0.74 2.38
N ALA A 85 1.15 -0.47 2.03
CA ALA A 85 0.25 -1.45 1.45
C ALA A 85 -0.90 -1.72 2.43
N THR A 86 -2.15 -1.51 1.98
CA THR A 86 -3.32 -1.49 2.87
C THR A 86 -4.46 -2.28 2.23
N VAL A 87 -5.00 -3.27 2.94
CA VAL A 87 -6.28 -3.87 2.55
C VAL A 87 -7.39 -2.90 2.93
N THR A 88 -8.16 -2.46 1.95
CA THR A 88 -9.16 -1.41 2.16
C THR A 88 -10.42 -1.69 1.35
N ARG A 89 -11.51 -1.02 1.74
CA ARG A 89 -12.81 -1.14 1.09
C ARG A 89 -13.16 0.19 0.45
N ALA A 90 -13.50 0.16 -0.83
CA ALA A 90 -14.02 1.30 -1.54
C ALA A 90 -15.33 1.79 -0.93
N LYS A 91 -15.45 3.10 -0.73
CA LYS A 91 -16.66 3.77 -0.29
C LYS A 91 -16.80 5.09 -1.05
N ASN A 92 -17.86 5.24 -1.84
CA ASN A 92 -18.13 6.46 -2.62
C ASN A 92 -16.93 6.92 -3.47
N GLY A 93 -16.29 5.98 -4.21
CA GLY A 93 -15.13 6.27 -5.05
C GLY A 93 -13.84 6.61 -4.29
N LYS A 94 -13.79 6.33 -2.98
CA LYS A 94 -12.66 6.64 -2.10
C LYS A 94 -12.27 5.44 -1.25
N ALA A 95 -11.05 5.47 -0.72
CA ALA A 95 -10.57 4.53 0.28
C ALA A 95 -9.59 5.19 1.24
N TRP A 96 -9.42 4.58 2.41
CA TRP A 96 -8.40 4.98 3.38
C TRP A 96 -7.17 4.10 3.22
N VAL A 97 -5.99 4.74 3.24
CA VAL A 97 -4.68 4.11 3.27
C VAL A 97 -3.81 4.80 4.31
N LEU A 98 -2.76 4.14 4.79
CA LEU A 98 -1.82 4.76 5.72
C LEU A 98 -0.71 5.46 4.94
N ALA A 99 -0.40 6.69 5.32
CA ALA A 99 0.80 7.39 4.89
C ALA A 99 1.78 7.49 6.05
N ILE A 100 3.06 7.34 5.75
CA ILE A 100 4.16 7.35 6.71
C ILE A 100 5.09 8.47 6.29
N ASN A 101 5.39 9.34 7.24
CA ASN A 101 6.46 10.31 7.13
C ASN A 101 7.57 9.91 8.09
N SER A 102 8.73 9.49 7.56
CA SER A 102 9.88 9.09 8.38
C SER A 102 10.87 10.22 8.64
N SER A 103 10.63 11.42 8.12
CA SER A 103 11.44 12.60 8.47
C SER A 103 10.88 13.26 9.73
N ASP A 104 11.74 13.94 10.48
CA ASP A 104 11.31 14.75 11.63
C ASP A 104 10.52 16.01 11.23
N GLU A 105 10.57 16.39 9.95
CA GLU A 105 9.88 17.56 9.42
C GLU A 105 8.46 17.24 8.91
N GLN A 106 7.55 18.20 9.05
CA GLN A 106 6.23 18.13 8.44
C GLN A 106 6.35 18.24 6.91
N THR A 107 5.83 17.24 6.19
CA THR A 107 5.96 17.18 4.73
C THR A 107 4.60 17.01 4.06
N ARG A 108 4.42 17.64 2.89
CA ARG A 108 3.21 17.50 2.06
C ARG A 108 3.28 16.23 1.22
N LEU A 109 2.20 15.43 1.23
CA LEU A 109 2.07 14.31 0.30
C LEU A 109 2.00 14.81 -1.16
N PRO A 110 2.77 14.20 -2.08
CA PRO A 110 2.68 14.48 -3.50
C PRO A 110 1.28 14.22 -4.04
N VAL A 111 0.81 15.11 -4.91
CA VAL A 111 -0.47 14.98 -5.60
C VAL A 111 -0.15 14.55 -7.03
N LYS A 112 -0.06 13.25 -7.29
CA LYS A 112 0.08 12.72 -8.64
C LYS A 112 -0.95 11.64 -8.89
#